data_AF-A0A929AAZ8-F1
#
_entry.id   AF-A0A929AAZ8-F1
#
_cell.length_a   1.000
_cell.length_b   1.000
_cell.length_c   1.000
_cell.angle_alpha   90.00
_cell.angle_beta   90.00
_cell.angle_gamma   90.00
#
_symmetry.space_group_name_H-M   'P 1'
#
loop_
_entity.id
_entity.type
_entity.pdbx_description
1 polymer ?
#
loop_
_entity_poly.entity_id
_entity_poly.type
_entity_poly.pdbx_seq_one_letter_code
_entity_poly.pdbx_strand_id
1 'polypeptide(L)'
;MVNTSSQTAVEELQGFIAGNPDAREMRKALALKLMYQDYSYEAIRQILDVSTGSISGWKQAYEREGLAGLRLKHKGRISDLNPEQREAVLQWLQTKDRWEVGELEYHLAEQYDVVYESKQSYYDLFEAAGMSWKKTTQVNPKADPQAVAKKKLKFAGYWQATESRLKAERCES
;
A
#
# COMPACT_ATOMS: atom_id res chain seq x y z
N MET A 1 26.10 -35.18 -29.09
CA MET A 1 24.69 -34.74 -29.24
C MET A 1 24.21 -34.13 -27.91
N VAL A 2 24.74 -32.96 -27.51
CA VAL A 2 24.48 -32.38 -26.17
C VAL A 2 23.88 -30.96 -26.21
N ASN A 3 23.75 -30.34 -27.39
CA ASN A 3 23.30 -28.94 -27.50
C ASN A 3 21.79 -28.75 -27.46
N THR A 4 20.99 -29.80 -27.70
CA THR A 4 19.54 -29.65 -27.85
C THR A 4 18.87 -29.26 -26.52
N SER A 5 19.29 -29.85 -25.40
CA SER A 5 18.68 -29.58 -24.09
C SER A 5 18.94 -28.15 -23.61
N SER A 6 20.14 -27.61 -23.84
CA SER A 6 20.46 -26.22 -23.46
C SER A 6 19.73 -25.20 -24.36
N GLN A 7 19.56 -25.50 -25.65
CA GLN A 7 18.82 -24.65 -26.57
C GLN A 7 17.33 -24.57 -26.19
N THR A 8 16.70 -25.70 -25.86
CA THR A 8 15.31 -25.73 -25.38
C THR A 8 15.14 -24.92 -24.10
N ALA A 9 16.05 -25.05 -23.14
CA ALA A 9 16.00 -24.28 -21.89
C ALA A 9 16.12 -22.76 -22.14
N VAL A 10 16.97 -22.34 -23.09
CA VAL A 10 17.10 -20.92 -23.47
C VAL A 10 15.80 -20.38 -24.08
N GLU A 11 15.13 -21.15 -24.93
CA GLU A 11 13.84 -20.78 -25.52
C GLU A 11 12.73 -20.67 -24.45
N GLU A 12 12.65 -21.62 -23.53
CA GLU A 12 11.71 -21.59 -22.40
C GLU A 12 11.91 -20.36 -21.51
N LEU A 13 13.15 -20.06 -21.14
CA LEU A 13 13.50 -18.89 -20.35
C LEU A 13 13.21 -17.58 -21.10
N GLN A 14 13.43 -17.57 -22.43
CA GLN A 14 13.12 -16.41 -23.26
C GLN A 14 11.61 -16.16 -23.37
N GLY A 15 10.81 -17.21 -23.52
CA GLY A 15 9.35 -17.12 -23.46
C GLY A 15 8.85 -16.62 -22.09
N PHE A 16 9.47 -17.10 -21.01
CA PHE A 16 9.15 -16.64 -19.66
C PHE A 16 9.49 -15.15 -19.47
N ILE A 17 10.63 -14.68 -19.95
CA ILE A 17 11.02 -13.25 -19.90
C ILE A 17 10.06 -12.39 -20.73
N ALA A 18 9.66 -12.85 -21.92
CA ALA A 18 8.73 -12.12 -22.79
C ALA A 18 7.33 -11.96 -22.16
N GLY A 19 6.96 -12.84 -21.23
CA GLY A 19 5.73 -12.74 -20.44
C GLY A 19 5.68 -11.60 -19.41
N ASN A 20 6.69 -10.73 -19.37
CA ASN A 20 6.84 -9.63 -18.39
C ASN A 20 6.58 -10.07 -16.93
N PRO A 21 7.33 -11.07 -16.41
CA PRO A 21 7.19 -11.53 -15.05
C PRO A 21 7.72 -10.48 -14.05
N ASP A 22 7.51 -10.73 -12.76
CA ASP A 22 8.04 -9.87 -11.69
C ASP A 22 9.56 -9.64 -11.87
N ALA A 23 10.04 -8.44 -11.53
CA ALA A 23 11.44 -8.04 -11.75
C ALA A 23 12.44 -9.04 -11.11
N ARG A 24 12.08 -9.67 -9.99
CA ARG A 24 12.92 -10.68 -9.34
C ARG A 24 12.92 -11.99 -10.12
N GLU A 25 11.77 -12.42 -10.63
CA GLU A 25 11.65 -13.63 -11.45
C GLU A 25 12.37 -13.46 -12.79
N MET A 26 12.22 -12.28 -13.41
CA MET A 26 12.94 -11.89 -14.64
C MET A 26 14.45 -11.97 -14.43
N ARG A 27 14.97 -11.44 -13.31
CA ARG A 27 16.41 -11.48 -13.00
C ARG A 27 16.94 -12.90 -12.89
N LYS A 28 16.19 -13.81 -12.25
CA LYS A 28 16.56 -15.24 -12.16
C LYS A 28 16.60 -15.89 -13.55
N ALA A 29 15.57 -15.65 -14.36
CA ALA A 29 15.48 -16.21 -15.70
C ALA A 29 16.62 -15.71 -16.59
N LEU A 30 16.98 -14.42 -16.49
CA LEU A 30 18.09 -13.84 -17.25
C LEU A 30 19.44 -14.44 -16.83
N ALA A 31 19.67 -14.65 -15.53
CA ALA A 31 20.89 -15.30 -15.04
C ALA A 31 21.05 -16.72 -15.60
N LEU A 32 19.98 -17.50 -15.59
CA LEU A 32 20.00 -18.86 -16.15
C LEU A 32 20.16 -18.86 -17.66
N LYS A 33 19.51 -17.93 -18.36
CA LYS A 33 19.67 -17.77 -19.81
C LYS A 33 21.15 -17.52 -20.17
N LEU A 34 21.80 -16.58 -19.47
CA LEU A 34 23.22 -16.28 -19.67
C LEU A 34 24.09 -17.52 -19.36
N MET A 35 23.77 -18.26 -18.30
CA MET A 35 24.51 -19.47 -17.95
C MET A 35 24.40 -20.57 -19.03
N TYR A 36 23.22 -20.77 -19.62
CA TYR A 36 23.04 -21.72 -20.73
C TYR A 36 23.62 -21.21 -22.07
N GLN A 37 23.98 -19.93 -22.15
CA GLN A 37 24.73 -19.32 -23.24
C GLN A 37 26.26 -19.34 -22.99
N ASP A 38 26.73 -20.20 -22.09
CA ASP A 38 28.14 -20.40 -21.74
C ASP A 38 28.83 -19.18 -21.10
N TYR A 39 28.07 -18.24 -20.51
CA TYR A 39 28.67 -17.18 -19.70
C TYR A 39 29.20 -17.74 -18.37
N SER A 40 30.36 -17.24 -17.94
CA SER A 40 30.95 -17.61 -16.66
C SER A 40 30.16 -17.02 -15.48
N TYR A 41 30.22 -17.68 -14.33
CA TYR A 41 29.59 -17.19 -13.09
C TYR A 41 30.09 -15.79 -12.70
N GLU A 42 31.36 -15.48 -12.94
CA GLU A 42 31.92 -14.15 -12.68
C GLU A 42 31.32 -13.08 -13.59
N ALA A 43 31.16 -13.38 -14.89
CA ALA A 43 30.53 -12.46 -15.83
C ALA A 43 29.07 -12.20 -15.46
N ILE A 44 28.31 -13.26 -15.13
CA ILE A 44 26.90 -13.13 -14.74
C ILE A 44 26.77 -12.32 -13.45
N ARG A 45 27.65 -12.54 -12.46
CA ARG A 45 27.69 -11.75 -11.23
C ARG A 45 27.91 -10.27 -11.52
N GLN A 46 28.85 -9.93 -12.41
CA GLN A 46 29.13 -8.54 -12.78
C GLN A 46 27.98 -7.89 -13.56
N ILE A 47 27.33 -8.64 -14.46
CA ILE A 47 26.23 -8.14 -15.30
C ILE A 47 24.96 -7.89 -14.46
N LEU A 48 24.64 -8.80 -13.53
CA LEU A 48 23.38 -8.77 -12.79
C LEU A 48 23.48 -8.24 -11.35
N ASP A 49 24.70 -8.01 -10.87
CA ASP A 49 25.01 -7.66 -9.47
C ASP A 49 24.42 -8.65 -8.45
N VAL A 50 24.73 -9.95 -8.65
CA VAL A 50 24.18 -11.06 -7.85
C VAL A 50 25.26 -11.98 -7.34
N SER A 51 25.05 -12.58 -6.16
CA SER A 51 26.02 -13.56 -5.63
C SER A 51 26.03 -14.86 -6.43
N THR A 52 27.19 -15.52 -6.49
CA THR A 52 27.34 -16.84 -7.11
C THR A 52 26.46 -17.91 -6.45
N GLY A 53 26.25 -17.81 -5.12
CA GLY A 53 25.32 -18.65 -4.36
C GLY A 53 23.86 -18.46 -4.75
N SER A 54 23.47 -17.24 -5.14
CA SER A 54 22.13 -16.99 -5.68
C SER A 54 21.95 -17.67 -7.03
N ILE A 55 22.93 -17.54 -7.93
CA ILE A 55 22.90 -18.17 -9.25
C ILE A 55 22.80 -19.69 -9.13
N SER A 56 23.64 -20.31 -8.27
CA SER A 56 23.60 -21.76 -8.06
C SER A 56 22.27 -22.22 -7.46
N GLY A 57 21.71 -21.46 -6.51
CA GLY A 57 20.39 -21.73 -5.96
C GLY A 57 19.27 -21.67 -7.00
N TRP A 58 19.31 -20.70 -7.92
CA TRP A 58 18.34 -20.60 -9.02
C TRP A 58 18.47 -21.73 -10.02
N LYS A 59 19.70 -22.16 -10.32
CA LYS A 59 19.96 -23.33 -11.17
C LYS A 59 19.35 -24.59 -10.56
N GLN A 60 19.61 -24.85 -9.29
CA GLN A 60 19.05 -26.02 -8.60
C GLN A 60 17.52 -25.98 -8.54
N ALA A 61 16.93 -24.80 -8.33
CA ALA A 61 15.47 -24.63 -8.34
C ALA A 61 14.88 -24.93 -9.73
N TYR A 62 15.55 -24.47 -10.80
CA TYR A 62 15.15 -24.74 -12.18
C TYR A 62 15.26 -26.22 -12.55
N GLU A 63 16.35 -26.88 -12.17
CA GLU A 63 16.55 -28.32 -12.45
C GLU A 63 15.53 -29.19 -11.72
N ARG A 64 15.05 -28.77 -10.54
CA ARG A 64 14.06 -29.52 -9.74
C ARG A 64 12.61 -29.24 -10.13
N GLU A 65 12.26 -27.98 -10.37
CA GLU A 65 10.87 -27.50 -10.49
C GLU A 65 10.59 -26.80 -11.84
N GLY A 66 11.57 -26.73 -12.74
CA GLY A 66 11.46 -26.00 -14.02
C GLY A 66 11.20 -24.51 -13.82
N LEU A 67 10.37 -23.92 -14.70
CA LEU A 67 9.94 -22.52 -14.58
C LEU A 67 9.21 -22.22 -13.27
N ALA A 68 8.55 -23.21 -12.65
CA ALA A 68 7.88 -23.02 -11.36
C ALA A 68 8.88 -22.73 -10.23
N GLY A 69 10.11 -23.25 -10.32
CA GLY A 69 11.19 -22.97 -9.36
C GLY A 69 11.69 -21.53 -9.40
N LEU A 70 11.45 -20.82 -10.50
CA LEU A 70 11.84 -19.42 -10.66
C LEU A 70 10.80 -18.47 -10.06
N ARG A 71 9.54 -18.91 -10.02
CA ARG A 71 8.43 -18.12 -9.48
C ARG A 71 8.62 -17.82 -8.00
N LEU A 72 8.17 -16.65 -7.59
CA LEU A 72 8.11 -16.25 -6.19
C LEU A 72 7.05 -17.10 -5.49
N LYS A 73 7.46 -17.89 -4.51
CA LYS A 73 6.54 -18.66 -3.64
C LYS A 73 5.72 -17.74 -2.73
N HIS A 74 6.32 -16.62 -2.34
CA HIS A 74 5.67 -15.56 -1.58
C HIS A 74 5.89 -14.24 -2.31
N LYS A 75 4.82 -13.69 -2.87
CA LYS A 75 4.75 -12.26 -3.15
C LYS A 75 4.65 -11.61 -1.77
N GLY A 76 5.60 -10.75 -1.42
CA GLY A 76 5.65 -10.16 -0.08
C GLY A 76 4.32 -9.51 0.31
N ARG A 77 4.17 -9.15 1.59
CA ARG A 77 2.97 -8.47 2.08
C ARG A 77 2.61 -7.31 1.15
N ILE A 78 1.40 -7.36 0.60
CA ILE A 78 0.89 -6.32 -0.28
C ILE A 78 0.71 -5.10 0.63
N SER A 79 1.53 -4.06 0.42
CA SER A 79 1.45 -2.82 1.19
C SER A 79 0.27 -1.97 0.76
N ASP A 80 -0.20 -2.13 -0.47
CA ASP A 80 -1.15 -1.23 -1.12
C ASP A 80 -2.21 -1.97 -1.93
N LEU A 81 -3.46 -1.53 -1.81
CA LEU A 81 -4.58 -2.01 -2.61
C LEU A 81 -4.34 -1.72 -4.10
N ASN A 82 -4.61 -2.70 -4.96
CA ASN A 82 -4.71 -2.46 -6.39
C ASN A 82 -5.85 -1.46 -6.70
N PRO A 83 -5.82 -0.75 -7.84
CA PRO A 83 -6.86 0.22 -8.19
C PRO A 83 -8.29 -0.35 -8.15
N GLU A 84 -8.47 -1.57 -8.65
CA GLU A 84 -9.76 -2.28 -8.62
C GLU A 84 -10.21 -2.62 -7.18
N GLN A 85 -9.27 -3.08 -6.34
CA GLN A 85 -9.54 -3.38 -4.93
C GLN A 85 -9.85 -2.10 -4.15
N ARG A 86 -9.16 -1.01 -4.46
CA ARG A 86 -9.42 0.32 -3.89
C ARG A 86 -10.83 0.76 -4.25
N GLU A 87 -11.25 0.67 -5.51
CA GLU A 87 -12.62 1.01 -5.91
C GLU A 87 -13.67 0.14 -5.20
N ALA A 88 -13.44 -1.17 -5.08
CA ALA A 88 -14.32 -2.06 -4.34
C ALA A 88 -14.44 -1.67 -2.85
N VAL A 89 -13.32 -1.31 -2.21
CA VAL A 89 -13.30 -0.82 -0.82
C VAL A 89 -14.03 0.53 -0.71
N LEU A 90 -13.86 1.45 -1.66
CA LEU A 90 -14.57 2.74 -1.66
C LEU A 90 -16.08 2.55 -1.81
N GLN A 91 -16.52 1.65 -2.70
CA GLN A 91 -17.94 1.30 -2.85
C GLN A 91 -18.49 0.65 -1.57
N TRP A 92 -17.75 -0.27 -0.97
CA TRP A 92 -18.13 -0.91 0.28
C TRP A 92 -18.26 0.12 1.41
N LEU A 93 -17.31 1.04 1.51
CA LEU A 93 -17.38 2.14 2.47
C LEU A 93 -18.67 2.94 2.27
N GLN A 94 -19.03 3.32 1.04
CA GLN A 94 -20.26 4.10 0.77
C GLN A 94 -21.58 3.40 1.19
N THR A 95 -21.58 2.11 1.50
CA THR A 95 -22.79 1.40 1.95
C THR A 95 -23.27 1.78 3.35
N LYS A 96 -22.40 2.38 4.19
CA LYS A 96 -22.71 2.72 5.59
C LYS A 96 -22.17 4.12 5.92
N ASP A 97 -22.96 4.90 6.66
CA ASP A 97 -22.67 6.30 7.02
C ASP A 97 -21.57 6.44 8.10
N ARG A 98 -21.28 5.36 8.85
CA ARG A 98 -20.31 5.37 9.97
C ARG A 98 -19.50 4.09 10.00
N TRP A 99 -18.18 4.25 10.01
CA TRP A 99 -17.22 3.16 10.09
C TRP A 99 -16.23 3.40 11.22
N GLU A 100 -15.81 2.33 11.87
CA GLU A 100 -14.65 2.37 12.76
C GLU A 100 -13.40 1.94 11.98
N VAL A 101 -12.25 2.55 12.28
CA VAL A 101 -10.96 2.20 11.63
C VAL A 101 -10.66 0.70 11.78
N GLY A 102 -11.02 0.11 12.93
CA GLY A 102 -10.87 -1.33 13.17
C GLY A 102 -11.73 -2.22 12.25
N GLU A 103 -12.93 -1.78 11.85
CA GLU A 103 -13.77 -2.53 10.89
C GLU A 103 -13.11 -2.54 9.50
N LEU A 104 -12.53 -1.40 9.09
CA LEU A 104 -11.79 -1.29 7.84
C LEU A 104 -10.49 -2.11 7.87
N GLU A 105 -9.73 -2.06 8.97
CA GLU A 105 -8.54 -2.87 9.20
C GLU A 105 -8.84 -4.37 9.07
N TYR A 106 -9.91 -4.84 9.73
CA TYR A 106 -10.33 -6.24 9.69
C TYR A 106 -10.74 -6.67 8.28
N HIS A 107 -11.56 -5.86 7.59
CA HIS A 107 -12.00 -6.16 6.23
C HIS A 107 -10.83 -6.20 5.23
N LEU A 108 -9.86 -5.29 5.37
CA LEU A 108 -8.66 -5.27 4.53
C LEU A 108 -7.74 -6.47 4.78
N ALA A 109 -7.57 -6.85 6.04
CA ALA A 109 -6.78 -8.02 6.40
C ALA A 109 -7.45 -9.33 5.96
N GLU A 110 -8.75 -9.48 6.14
CA GLU A 110 -9.46 -10.73 5.82
C GLU A 110 -9.67 -10.92 4.31
N GLN A 111 -10.06 -9.87 3.59
CA GLN A 111 -10.39 -10.00 2.16
C GLN A 111 -9.18 -9.85 1.24
N TYR A 112 -8.21 -9.03 1.63
CA TYR A 112 -7.11 -8.63 0.75
C TYR A 112 -5.72 -8.92 1.33
N ASP A 113 -5.62 -9.40 2.58
CA ASP A 113 -4.36 -9.58 3.32
C ASP A 113 -3.49 -8.30 3.34
N VAL A 114 -4.15 -7.13 3.26
CA VAL A 114 -3.51 -5.81 3.29
C VAL A 114 -3.66 -5.26 4.70
N VAL A 115 -2.53 -4.90 5.30
CA VAL A 115 -2.50 -4.20 6.58
C VAL A 115 -1.51 -3.05 6.45
N TYR A 116 -2.00 -1.81 6.51
CA TYR A 116 -1.16 -0.63 6.50
C TYR A 116 -0.43 -0.47 7.83
N GLU A 117 0.82 -0.03 7.78
CA GLU A 117 1.62 0.28 8.96
C GLU A 117 1.17 1.60 9.63
N SER A 118 0.69 2.54 8.82
CA SER A 118 0.21 3.84 9.30
C SER A 118 -1.31 3.89 9.38
N LYS A 119 -1.82 4.41 10.51
CA LYS A 119 -3.24 4.73 10.66
C LYS A 119 -3.71 5.80 9.66
N GLN A 120 -2.79 6.62 9.16
CA GLN A 120 -3.08 7.67 8.19
C GLN A 120 -3.57 7.08 6.86
N SER A 121 -2.99 5.97 6.42
CA SER A 121 -3.38 5.30 5.17
C SER A 121 -4.85 4.86 5.17
N TYR A 122 -5.41 4.52 6.33
CA TYR A 122 -6.84 4.22 6.46
C TYR A 122 -7.69 5.49 6.39
N TYR A 123 -7.25 6.60 6.98
CA TYR A 123 -7.95 7.88 6.87
C TYR A 123 -7.98 8.39 5.43
N ASP A 124 -6.91 8.20 4.67
CA ASP A 124 -6.85 8.57 3.25
C ASP A 124 -7.88 7.77 2.41
N LEU A 125 -8.17 6.51 2.78
CA LEU A 125 -9.25 5.71 2.17
C LEU A 125 -10.64 6.26 2.51
N PHE A 126 -10.85 6.70 3.74
CA PHE A 126 -12.12 7.34 4.14
C PHE A 126 -12.33 8.68 3.43
N GLU A 127 -11.29 9.51 3.33
CA GLU A 127 -11.35 10.77 2.56
C GLU A 127 -11.65 10.51 1.09
N ALA A 128 -10.98 9.52 0.49
CA ALA A 128 -11.23 9.11 -0.90
C ALA A 128 -12.66 8.57 -1.12
N ALA A 129 -13.29 7.99 -0.09
CA ALA A 129 -14.68 7.53 -0.14
C ALA A 129 -15.71 8.68 -0.02
N GLY A 130 -15.24 9.92 0.17
CA GLY A 130 -16.10 11.08 0.41
C GLY A 130 -16.62 11.17 1.84
N MET A 131 -16.09 10.36 2.76
CA MET A 131 -16.45 10.40 4.17
C MET A 131 -15.57 11.40 4.90
N SER A 132 -16.16 12.52 5.34
CA SER A 132 -15.44 13.38 6.29
C SER A 132 -15.39 12.66 7.64
N TRP A 133 -14.20 12.25 8.08
CA TRP A 133 -14.00 11.76 9.43
C TRP A 133 -14.34 12.86 10.45
N LYS A 134 -15.58 12.86 10.96
CA LYS A 134 -15.97 13.74 12.06
C LYS A 134 -15.65 13.03 13.36
N LYS A 135 -14.65 13.54 14.10
CA LYS A 135 -14.44 13.15 15.49
C LYS A 135 -15.77 13.32 16.23
N THR A 136 -16.35 12.20 16.65
CA THR A 136 -17.50 12.21 17.55
C THR A 136 -17.07 12.90 18.84
N THR A 137 -17.49 14.16 19.00
CA THR A 137 -17.38 14.82 20.29
C THR A 137 -18.46 14.21 21.16
N GLN A 138 -18.05 13.58 22.26
CA GLN A 138 -18.97 12.97 23.22
C GLN A 138 -20.03 13.99 23.63
N VAL A 139 -21.25 13.81 23.14
CA VAL A 139 -22.37 14.67 23.52
C VAL A 139 -22.73 14.28 24.95
N ASN A 140 -22.48 15.20 25.90
CA ASN A 140 -22.82 14.98 27.30
C ASN A 140 -24.36 14.82 27.42
N PRO A 141 -24.89 13.63 27.79
CA PRO A 141 -26.34 13.37 27.81
C PRO A 141 -27.10 14.21 28.85
N LYS A 142 -26.38 14.90 29.74
CA LYS A 142 -26.92 15.76 30.81
C LYS A 142 -26.83 17.26 30.50
N ALA A 143 -26.70 17.65 29.23
CA ALA A 143 -26.68 19.05 28.85
C ALA A 143 -28.08 19.68 29.04
N ASP A 144 -28.34 20.23 30.22
CA ASP A 144 -29.53 21.02 30.53
C ASP A 144 -29.62 22.23 29.57
N PRO A 145 -30.68 22.32 28.74
CA PRO A 145 -30.87 23.41 27.79
C PRO A 145 -30.81 24.81 28.44
N GLN A 146 -31.26 24.95 29.69
CA GLN A 146 -31.25 26.24 30.38
C GLN A 146 -29.84 26.66 30.83
N ALA A 147 -28.99 25.72 31.23
CA ALA A 147 -27.60 25.99 31.59
C ALA A 147 -26.75 26.42 30.38
N VAL A 148 -27.05 25.84 29.20
CA VAL A 148 -26.41 26.21 27.94
C VAL A 148 -26.84 27.61 27.49
N ALA A 149 -28.12 27.97 27.64
CA ALA A 149 -28.63 29.31 27.32
C ALA A 149 -28.01 30.41 28.21
N LYS A 150 -27.91 30.17 29.53
CA LYS A 150 -27.24 31.12 30.45
C LYS A 150 -25.76 31.32 30.13
N LYS A 151 -25.05 30.28 29.70
CA LYS A 151 -23.65 30.42 29.23
C LYS A 151 -23.58 31.27 27.95
N LYS A 152 -24.43 31.01 26.95
CA LYS A 152 -24.46 31.80 25.71
C LYS A 152 -24.68 33.30 25.95
N LEU A 153 -25.56 33.66 26.89
CA LEU A 153 -25.78 35.06 27.33
C LEU A 153 -24.53 35.69 27.96
N LYS A 154 -23.79 34.94 28.81
CA LYS A 154 -22.53 35.44 29.39
C LYS A 154 -21.44 35.66 28.34
N PHE A 155 -21.36 34.79 27.34
CA PHE A 155 -20.34 34.91 26.29
C PHE A 155 -20.64 36.04 25.28
N ALA A 156 -21.92 36.39 25.05
CA ALA A 156 -22.28 37.50 24.15
C ALA A 156 -21.73 38.87 24.61
N GLY A 157 -21.70 39.12 25.93
CA GLY A 157 -21.15 40.37 26.48
C GLY A 157 -19.63 40.51 26.30
N TYR A 158 -18.89 39.39 26.31
CA TYR A 158 -17.44 39.41 26.07
C TYR A 158 -17.08 39.76 24.63
N TRP A 159 -17.88 39.33 23.65
CA TRP A 159 -17.68 39.65 22.23
C TRP A 159 -17.95 41.12 21.93
N GLN A 160 -18.95 41.73 22.56
CA GLN A 160 -19.22 43.17 22.38
C GLN A 160 -18.12 44.05 23.00
N ALA A 161 -17.53 43.62 24.13
CA ALA A 161 -16.43 44.34 24.77
C ALA A 161 -15.13 44.29 23.96
N THR A 162 -14.80 43.15 23.35
CA THR A 162 -13.61 43.02 22.49
C THR A 162 -13.77 43.74 21.15
N GLU A 163 -14.96 43.73 20.56
CA GLU A 163 -15.24 44.44 19.31
C GLU A 163 -15.20 45.97 19.48
N SER A 164 -15.63 46.48 20.64
CA SER A 164 -15.55 47.91 20.98
C SER A 164 -14.10 48.39 21.14
N ARG A 165 -13.24 47.54 21.74
CA ARG A 165 -11.81 47.84 21.96
C ARG A 165 -11.01 47.86 20.65
N LEU A 166 -11.30 46.91 19.75
CA LEU A 166 -10.67 46.81 18.43
C LEU A 166 -11.09 47.90 17.42
N LYS A 167 -12.19 48.62 17.70
CA LYS A 167 -12.62 49.79 16.92
C LYS A 167 -12.00 51.08 17.45
N ALA A 168 -11.83 51.22 18.77
CA ALA A 168 -11.17 52.38 19.38
C ALA A 168 -9.69 52.49 18.97
N GLU A 169 -8.95 51.37 18.97
CA GLU A 169 -7.53 51.31 18.59
C GLU A 169 -7.27 51.60 17.08
N ARG A 170 -8.32 51.65 16.25
CA ARG A 170 -8.21 51.86 14.79
C ARG A 170 -8.48 53.29 14.36
N CYS A 171 -9.00 54.15 15.25
CA CYS A 171 -9.24 55.58 14.96
C CYS A 171 -8.11 56.51 15.45
N GLU A 172 -7.07 55.97 16.11
CA GLU A 172 -5.92 56.74 16.61
C GLU A 172 -4.65 56.56 15.76
N SER A 173 -4.78 56.13 14.49
CA SER A 173 -3.68 56.11 13.50
C SER A 173 -4.01 56.92 12.26
#